data_AF-A0A7Y6YK32-F1
#
_entry.id   AF-A0A7Y6YK32-F1
#
_cell.length_a   1.000
_cell.length_b   1.000
_cell.length_c   1.000
_cell.angle_alpha   90.00
_cell.angle_beta   90.00
_cell.angle_gamma   90.00
#
_symmetry.space_group_name_H-M   'P 1'
#
loop_
_entity.id
_entity.type
_entity.pdbx_description
1 polymer ?
#
loop_
_entity_poly.entity_id
_entity_poly.type
_entity_poly.pdbx_seq_one_letter_code
_entity_poly.pdbx_strand_id
1 'polypeptide(L)'
;TFAPYSAGTIQALRLAGERGASVILISDSEVIAPGIRTDHVLAVAANSLHPFGAIGGAMAVLECLLTHLIEAGGKDARRRIEAYDALRQDSGAYWSGPKLPRVGG
;
A
#
# COMPACT_ATOMS: atom_id res chain seq x y z
N THR A 1 -4.37 -1.73 -8.83
CA THR A 1 -5.49 -2.51 -9.37
C THR A 1 -4.94 -3.51 -10.36
N PHE A 2 -5.50 -4.71 -10.43
CA PHE A 2 -4.97 -5.81 -11.25
C PHE A 2 -6.12 -6.46 -12.02
N ALA A 3 -5.81 -7.12 -13.14
CA ALA A 3 -6.83 -7.84 -13.89
C ALA A 3 -7.41 -9.02 -13.06
N PRO A 4 -8.73 -9.26 -13.11
CA PRO A 4 -9.77 -8.43 -13.73
C PRO A 4 -10.02 -7.13 -12.96
N TYR A 5 -9.99 -5.99 -13.67
CA TYR A 5 -10.07 -4.67 -13.04
C TYR A 5 -11.45 -4.41 -12.41
N SER A 6 -11.47 -4.02 -11.14
CA SER A 6 -12.70 -3.69 -10.42
C SER A 6 -13.44 -2.51 -11.05
N ALA A 7 -14.72 -2.70 -11.34
CA ALA A 7 -15.61 -1.64 -11.85
C ALA A 7 -15.65 -0.43 -10.90
N GLY A 8 -15.69 -0.65 -9.59
CA GLY A 8 -15.66 0.42 -8.59
C GLY A 8 -14.36 1.23 -8.63
N THR A 9 -13.22 0.56 -8.83
CA THR A 9 -11.93 1.25 -8.99
C THR A 9 -11.90 2.07 -10.28
N ILE A 10 -12.40 1.54 -11.40
CA ILE A 10 -12.50 2.28 -12.66
C ILE A 10 -13.40 3.51 -12.52
N GLN A 11 -14.55 3.39 -11.85
CA GLN A 11 -15.43 4.53 -11.59
C GLN A 11 -14.76 5.59 -10.70
N ALA A 12 -14.07 5.18 -9.65
CA ALA A 12 -13.33 6.10 -8.78
C ALA A 12 -12.23 6.85 -9.55
N LEU A 13 -11.51 6.17 -10.44
CA LEU A 13 -10.47 6.81 -11.27
C LEU A 13 -11.05 7.81 -12.28
N ARG A 14 -12.20 7.52 -12.90
CA ARG A 14 -12.90 8.49 -13.75
C ARG A 14 -13.27 9.74 -12.95
N LEU A 15 -13.89 9.54 -11.80
CA LEU A 15 -14.31 10.62 -10.92
C LEU A 15 -13.13 11.47 -10.41
N ALA A 16 -11.99 10.83 -10.13
CA ALA A 16 -10.76 11.53 -9.78
C ALA A 16 -10.26 12.41 -10.93
N GLY A 17 -10.25 11.87 -12.15
CA GLY A 17 -9.90 12.61 -13.36
C GLY A 17 -10.84 13.79 -13.65
N GLU A 18 -12.15 13.59 -13.50
CA GLU A 18 -13.17 14.64 -13.63
C GLU A 18 -12.97 15.78 -12.63
N ARG A 19 -12.40 15.48 -11.46
CA ARG A 19 -12.06 16.46 -10.42
C ARG A 19 -10.65 17.04 -10.52
N GLY A 20 -9.89 16.67 -11.55
CA GLY A 20 -8.51 17.11 -11.73
C GLY A 20 -7.55 16.62 -10.64
N ALA A 21 -7.89 15.54 -9.95
CA ALA A 21 -6.99 14.94 -8.96
C ALA A 21 -5.78 14.30 -9.65
N SER A 22 -4.61 14.37 -9.02
CA SER A 22 -3.43 13.63 -9.46
C SER A 22 -3.60 12.14 -9.16
N VAL A 23 -3.36 11.29 -10.16
CA VAL A 23 -3.55 9.84 -10.08
C VAL A 23 -2.21 9.12 -10.25
N ILE A 24 -1.81 8.41 -9.19
CA ILE A 24 -0.72 7.43 -9.23
C ILE A 24 -1.37 6.04 -9.36
N LEU A 25 -1.14 5.37 -10.50
CA LEU A 25 -1.67 4.04 -10.76
C LEU A 25 -0.62 2.97 -10.45
N ILE A 26 -0.93 2.06 -9.54
CA ILE A 26 -0.17 0.82 -9.35
C ILE A 26 -0.94 -0.31 -10.03
N SER A 27 -0.41 -0.90 -11.09
CA SER A 27 -1.15 -1.89 -11.89
C SER A 27 -0.26 -2.81 -12.71
N ASP A 28 -0.83 -3.91 -13.18
CA ASP A 28 -0.25 -4.87 -14.12
C ASP A 28 -0.31 -4.42 -15.59
N SER A 29 -0.96 -3.29 -15.85
CA SER A 29 -1.01 -2.67 -17.17
C SER A 29 -1.01 -1.15 -17.06
N GLU A 30 -0.42 -0.47 -18.04
CA GLU A 30 -0.53 0.98 -18.21
C GLU A 30 -1.93 1.39 -18.71
N VAL A 31 -2.62 0.48 -19.39
CA VAL A 31 -3.97 0.70 -19.92
C VAL A 31 -4.93 -0.29 -19.28
N ILE A 32 -5.72 0.20 -18.32
CA ILE A 32 -6.68 -0.61 -17.55
C ILE A 32 -8.13 -0.45 -18.03
N ALA A 33 -8.47 0.69 -18.64
CA ALA A 33 -9.77 0.97 -19.24
C ALA A 33 -9.72 2.23 -20.13
N PRO A 34 -10.60 2.38 -21.14
CA PRO A 34 -10.68 3.57 -21.97
C PRO A 34 -11.04 4.83 -21.16
N GLY A 35 -10.36 5.94 -21.43
CA GLY A 35 -10.66 7.24 -20.82
C GLY A 35 -10.20 7.40 -19.38
N ILE A 36 -9.33 6.51 -18.88
CA ILE A 36 -8.63 6.72 -17.62
C ILE A 36 -7.38 7.55 -17.88
N ARG A 37 -7.25 8.67 -17.15
CA ARG A 37 -6.05 9.51 -17.13
C ARG A 37 -5.25 9.19 -15.86
N THR A 38 -3.96 8.96 -16.03
CA THR A 38 -3.00 8.75 -14.94
C THR A 38 -1.84 9.73 -15.10
N ASP A 39 -1.28 10.20 -13.98
CA ASP A 39 -0.12 11.10 -13.98
C ASP A 39 1.17 10.32 -13.77
N HIS A 40 1.10 9.24 -12.98
CA HIS A 40 2.21 8.32 -12.77
C HIS A 40 1.71 6.87 -12.82
N VAL A 41 2.55 5.97 -13.33
CA VAL A 41 2.27 4.53 -13.34
C VAL A 41 3.44 3.79 -12.70
N LEU A 42 3.14 2.91 -11.75
CA LEU A 42 4.04 1.93 -11.18
C LEU A 42 3.58 0.55 -11.65
N ALA A 43 4.21 0.08 -12.75
CA ALA A 43 3.89 -1.19 -13.35
C ALA A 43 4.42 -2.35 -12.50
N VAL A 44 3.59 -3.37 -12.24
CA VAL A 44 3.95 -4.53 -11.42
C VAL A 44 3.48 -5.83 -12.04
N ALA A 45 4.26 -6.89 -11.88
CA ALA A 45 3.84 -8.21 -12.27
C ALA A 45 2.75 -8.74 -11.31
N ALA A 46 1.63 -9.20 -11.87
CA ALA A 46 0.54 -9.84 -11.12
C ALA A 46 0.29 -11.30 -11.55
N ASN A 47 1.16 -11.87 -12.39
CA ASN A 47 1.05 -13.26 -12.84
C ASN A 47 1.41 -14.25 -11.72
N SER A 48 0.74 -15.40 -11.73
CA SER A 48 1.01 -16.51 -10.82
C SER A 48 0.86 -17.85 -11.54
N LEU A 49 1.45 -18.90 -10.95
CA LEU A 49 1.23 -20.29 -11.38
C LEU A 49 -0.12 -20.85 -10.89
N HIS A 50 -0.73 -20.21 -9.89
CA HIS A 50 -2.07 -20.54 -9.43
C HIS A 50 -3.14 -19.66 -10.09
N PRO A 51 -4.43 -20.02 -10.05
CA PRO A 51 -5.50 -19.29 -10.74
C PRO A 51 -5.80 -17.88 -10.23
N PHE A 52 -5.27 -17.49 -9.07
CA PHE A 52 -5.42 -16.15 -8.51
C PHE A 52 -4.30 -15.20 -8.95
N GLY A 53 -4.59 -13.90 -9.06
CA GLY A 53 -3.55 -12.89 -9.28
C GLY A 53 -2.56 -12.82 -8.12
N ALA A 54 -1.27 -12.62 -8.42
CA ALA A 54 -0.24 -12.41 -7.42
C ALA A 54 -0.16 -10.93 -7.04
N ILE A 55 -0.14 -10.64 -5.73
CA ILE A 55 0.04 -9.27 -5.22
C ILE A 55 1.48 -9.00 -4.73
N GLY A 56 2.37 -9.99 -4.79
CA GLY A 56 3.73 -9.87 -4.26
C GLY A 56 4.54 -8.72 -4.90
N GLY A 57 4.46 -8.58 -6.23
CA GLY A 57 5.13 -7.48 -6.94
C GLY A 57 4.58 -6.11 -6.53
N ALA A 58 3.26 -6.00 -6.35
CA ALA A 58 2.63 -4.78 -5.85
C ALA A 58 3.09 -4.43 -4.43
N MET A 59 3.18 -5.42 -3.54
CA MET A 59 3.67 -5.22 -2.18
C MET A 59 5.13 -4.76 -2.18
N ALA A 60 6.00 -5.36 -2.99
CA ALA A 60 7.40 -4.93 -3.09
C ALA A 60 7.53 -3.46 -3.53
N VAL A 61 6.76 -3.03 -4.53
CA VAL A 61 6.72 -1.63 -4.96
C VAL A 61 6.20 -0.70 -3.87
N LEU A 62 5.17 -1.11 -3.13
CA LEU A 62 4.65 -0.33 -2.00
C LEU A 62 5.70 -0.17 -0.90
N GLU A 63 6.45 -1.22 -0.56
CA GLU A 63 7.54 -1.16 0.43
C GLU A 63 8.66 -0.21 -0.01
N CYS A 64 9.07 -0.26 -1.29
CA CYS A 64 10.04 0.69 -1.83
C CYS A 64 9.54 2.13 -1.77
N LEU A 65 8.28 2.36 -2.15
CA LEU A 65 7.68 3.70 -2.10
C LEU A 65 7.60 4.23 -0.67
N LEU A 66 7.17 3.39 0.28
CA LEU A 66 7.14 3.75 1.70
C LEU A 66 8.54 4.09 2.22
N THR A 67 9.55 3.30 1.86
CA THR A 67 10.94 3.57 2.24
C THR A 67 11.38 4.95 1.76
N HIS A 68 11.16 5.27 0.49
CA HIS A 68 11.51 6.58 -0.06
C HIS A 68 10.72 7.73 0.58
N LEU A 69 9.43 7.52 0.90
CA LEU A 69 8.62 8.54 1.59
C LEU A 69 9.12 8.79 3.02
N ILE A 70 9.53 7.74 3.73
CA ILE A 70 10.09 7.84 5.08
C ILE A 70 11.44 8.57 5.05
N GLU A 71 12.31 8.21 4.10
CA GLU A 71 13.60 8.87 3.91
C GLU A 71 13.42 10.35 3.56
N ALA A 72 12.55 10.66 2.60
CA ALA A 72 12.26 12.02 2.18
C ALA A 72 11.62 12.87 3.28
N GLY A 73 10.75 12.27 4.10
CA GLY A 73 10.11 12.94 5.24
C GLY A 73 11.00 13.08 6.48
N GLY A 74 12.14 12.37 6.52
CA GLY A 74 13.15 12.48 7.56
C GLY A 74 12.61 12.35 8.99
N LYS A 75 13.10 13.23 9.88
CA LYS A 75 12.74 13.19 11.32
C LYS A 75 11.25 13.38 11.57
N ASP A 76 10.55 14.11 10.71
CA ASP A 76 9.13 14.42 10.91
C ASP A 76 8.25 13.21 10.61
N ALA A 77 8.55 12.50 9.51
CA ALA A 77 7.92 11.22 9.21
C ALA A 77 8.18 10.20 10.33
N ARG A 78 9.42 10.10 10.81
CA ARG A 78 9.80 9.21 11.92
C ARG A 78 8.95 9.45 13.17
N ARG A 79 8.83 10.72 13.61
CA ARG A 79 8.03 11.08 14.79
C ARG A 79 6.55 10.72 14.63
N ARG A 80 5.97 10.91 13.44
CA ARG A 80 4.57 10.54 13.17
C ARG A 80 4.35 9.03 13.22
N ILE A 81 5.31 8.25 12.70
CA ILE A 81 5.28 6.79 12.76
C ILE A 81 5.35 6.31 14.22
N GLU A 82 6.31 6.82 14.99
CA GLU A 82 6.47 6.48 16.42
C GLU A 82 5.22 6.83 17.24
N ALA A 83 4.61 7.99 17.00
CA ALA A 83 3.37 8.39 17.66
C ALA A 83 2.19 7.45 17.31
N TYR A 84 2.10 7.03 16.06
CA TYR A 84 1.06 6.10 15.61
C TYR A 84 1.26 4.69 16.18
N ASP A 85 2.50 4.21 16.24
CA ASP A 85 2.82 2.91 16.84
C ASP A 85 2.53 2.89 18.34
N ALA A 86 2.87 3.97 19.06
CA ALA A 86 2.55 4.12 20.47
C ALA A 86 1.03 4.02 20.73
N LEU A 87 0.22 4.70 19.91
CA LEU A 87 -1.25 4.62 20.01
C LEU A 87 -1.77 3.18 19.90
N ARG A 88 -1.18 2.37 19.01
CA ARG A 88 -1.60 0.97 18.79
C ARG A 88 -1.14 0.05 19.92
N GLN A 89 0.02 0.31 20.52
CA GLN A 89 0.46 -0.41 21.72
C GLN A 89 -0.48 -0.11 22.89
N ASP A 90 -0.82 1.16 23.10
CA ASP A 90 -1.70 1.60 24.20
C ASP A 90 -3.14 1.10 24.03
N SER A 91 -3.60 0.96 22.78
CA SER A 91 -4.95 0.46 22.49
C SER A 91 -5.09 -1.07 22.60
N GLY A 92 -4.02 -1.79 22.95
CA GLY A 92 -4.01 -3.26 22.95
C GLY A 92 -4.16 -3.88 21.55
N ALA A 93 -3.80 -3.14 20.49
CA ALA A 93 -3.87 -3.66 19.12
C ALA A 93 -2.86 -4.78 18.86
N TYR A 94 -1.83 -4.89 19.71
CA TYR A 94 -0.85 -5.97 19.70
C TYR A 94 -1.12 -6.95 20.83
N TRP A 95 -1.02 -8.24 20.52
CA TRP A 95 -1.08 -9.29 21.53
C TRP A 95 0.11 -9.17 22.50
N SER A 96 -0.18 -8.93 23.78
CA SER A 96 0.80 -9.01 24.86
C SER A 96 0.66 -10.35 25.57
N GLY A 97 1.49 -11.33 25.21
CA GLY A 97 1.52 -12.62 25.89
C GLY A 97 1.93 -12.52 27.36
N PRO A 98 1.57 -13.51 28.20
CA PRO A 98 2.07 -13.57 29.56
C PRO A 98 3.60 -13.62 29.55
N LYS A 99 4.25 -12.78 30.37
CA LYS A 99 5.71 -12.84 30.57
C LYS A 99 6.08 -14.24 31.03
N LEU A 100 6.94 -14.91 30.26
CA LEU A 100 7.47 -16.22 30.62
C LEU A 100 8.05 -16.16 32.05
N PRO A 101 7.80 -17.17 32.91
CA PRO A 101 8.38 -17.20 34.24
C PRO A 101 9.89 -17.10 34.13
N ARG A 102 10.49 -16.14 34.85
CA ARG A 102 11.95 -16.12 34.99
C ARG A 102 12.32 -17.36 35.80
N VAL A 103 12.94 -18.34 35.15
CA VAL A 103 13.61 -19.43 35.87
C VAL A 103 14.78 -18.78 36.60
N GLY A 104 14.64 -18.63 37.92
CA GLY A 104 15.69 -18.08 38.77
C GLY A 104 16.94 -18.95 38.72
N GLY A 105 18.09 -18.29 38.61
CA GLY A 105 19.40 -18.87 38.92
C GLY A 105 19.83 -18.55 40.34
#